data_AF-A0A1G7IMZ5-F1
#
_entry.id   AF-A0A1G7IMZ5-F1
#
_cell.length_a   1.000
_cell.length_b   1.000
_cell.length_c   1.000
_cell.angle_alpha   90.00
_cell.angle_beta   90.00
_cell.angle_gamma   90.00
#
_symmetry.space_group_name_H-M   'P 1'
#
loop_
_entity.id
_entity.type
_entity.pdbx_description
1 polymer ?
#
loop_
_entity_poly.entity_id
_entity_poly.type
_entity_poly.pdbx_seq_one_letter_code
_entity_poly.pdbx_strand_id
1 'polypeptide(L)'
;MSHNPPALELLIAWLRQRHDAVMALEAAALARLDAQDTPGYTQGMRRKAESLAALAEDAKPLLAPLPGELRFNLALALENFSAGARTALRLNSVFYMSALLYPDDHKPGDPDNLTLCIGRMAREGEDFR
;
A
#
# COMPACT_ATOMS: atom_id res chain seq x y z
N MET A 1 -19.40 -18.17 -2.13
CA MET A 1 -18.57 -17.20 -2.89
C MET A 1 -19.07 -15.84 -2.47
N SER A 2 -18.27 -15.05 -1.77
CA SER A 2 -18.67 -13.71 -1.33
C SER A 2 -18.99 -12.86 -2.55
N HIS A 3 -20.16 -12.22 -2.55
CA HIS A 3 -20.54 -11.32 -3.64
C HIS A 3 -19.91 -9.96 -3.33
N ASN A 4 -18.93 -9.54 -4.12
CA ASN A 4 -18.32 -8.23 -3.94
C ASN A 4 -19.19 -7.18 -4.64
N PRO A 5 -19.60 -6.10 -3.96
CA PRO A 5 -20.31 -5.02 -4.62
C PRO A 5 -19.41 -4.38 -5.70
N PRO A 6 -19.96 -3.84 -6.80
CA PRO A 6 -19.18 -3.25 -7.88
C PRO A 6 -18.17 -2.18 -7.41
N ALA A 7 -18.52 -1.41 -6.39
CA ALA A 7 -17.63 -0.43 -5.78
C ALA A 7 -16.40 -1.07 -5.09
N LEU A 8 -16.56 -2.24 -4.47
CA LEU A 8 -15.45 -2.96 -3.85
C LEU A 8 -14.51 -3.55 -4.91
N GLU A 9 -15.06 -4.08 -6.00
CA GLU A 9 -14.26 -4.55 -7.14
C GLU A 9 -13.43 -3.41 -7.75
N LEU A 10 -14.03 -2.22 -7.92
CA LEU A 10 -13.32 -1.03 -8.39
C LEU A 10 -12.20 -0.62 -7.42
N LEU A 11 -12.45 -0.63 -6.11
CA LEU A 11 -11.44 -0.36 -5.09
C LEU A 11 -10.29 -1.36 -5.16
N ILE A 12 -10.58 -2.67 -5.24
CA ILE A 12 -9.58 -3.74 -5.34
C ILE A 12 -8.73 -3.58 -6.60
N ALA A 13 -9.36 -3.33 -7.75
CA ALA A 13 -8.66 -3.12 -9.01
C ALA A 13 -7.72 -1.90 -8.93
N TRP A 14 -8.20 -0.79 -8.35
CA TRP A 14 -7.39 0.41 -8.14
C TRP A 14 -6.22 0.16 -7.17
N LEU A 15 -6.45 -0.58 -6.07
CA LEU A 15 -5.41 -0.92 -5.10
C LEU A 15 -4.31 -1.79 -5.73
N ARG A 16 -4.67 -2.72 -6.61
CA ARG A 16 -3.70 -3.53 -7.37
C ARG A 16 -2.85 -2.66 -8.29
N GLN A 17 -3.46 -1.76 -9.06
CA GLN A 17 -2.72 -0.82 -9.91
C GLN A 17 -1.79 0.09 -9.10
N ARG A 18 -2.27 0.57 -7.95
CA ARG A 18 -1.47 1.37 -7.02
C ARG A 18 -0.30 0.58 -6.46
N HIS A 19 -0.52 -0.68 -6.08
CA HIS A 19 0.53 -1.59 -5.61
C HIS A 19 1.58 -1.82 -6.68
N ASP A 20 1.20 -2.14 -7.92
CA ASP A 20 2.13 -2.32 -9.04
C ASP A 20 3.02 -1.08 -9.23
N ALA A 21 2.44 0.12 -9.14
CA ALA A 21 3.19 1.37 -9.23
C ALA A 21 4.18 1.56 -8.07
N VAL A 22 3.80 1.18 -6.83
CA VAL A 22 4.67 1.22 -5.65
C VAL A 22 5.83 0.23 -5.80
N MET A 23 5.57 -0.98 -6.28
CA MET A 23 6.59 -2.00 -6.53
C MET A 23 7.54 -1.60 -7.66
N ALA A 24 7.03 -0.94 -8.71
CA ALA A 24 7.87 -0.38 -9.77
C ALA A 24 8.80 0.73 -9.25
N LEU A 25 8.31 1.61 -8.36
CA LEU A 25 9.14 2.63 -7.70
C LEU A 25 10.24 2.00 -6.85
N GLU A 26 9.91 0.95 -6.09
CA GLU A 26 10.87 0.20 -5.29
C GLU A 26 11.95 -0.46 -6.16
N ALA A 27 11.56 -1.21 -7.19
CA ALA A 27 12.49 -1.87 -8.09
C ALA A 27 13.44 -0.86 -8.77
N ALA A 28 12.91 0.28 -9.23
CA ALA A 28 13.71 1.35 -9.80
C ALA A 28 14.67 1.98 -8.78
N ALA A 29 14.26 2.12 -7.51
CA ALA A 29 15.12 2.62 -6.44
C ALA A 29 16.27 1.63 -6.15
N LEU A 30 15.96 0.33 -6.04
CA LEU A 30 16.95 -0.72 -5.81
C LEU A 30 17.98 -0.79 -6.95
N ALA A 31 17.55 -0.67 -8.20
CA ALA A 31 18.47 -0.60 -9.34
C ALA A 31 19.45 0.59 -9.25
N ARG A 32 19.05 1.71 -8.66
CA ARG A 32 19.96 2.84 -8.39
C ARG A 32 20.94 2.52 -7.27
N LEU A 33 20.52 1.79 -6.25
CA LEU A 33 21.41 1.31 -5.19
C LEU A 33 22.49 0.38 -5.77
N ASP A 34 22.11 -0.53 -6.67
CA ASP A 34 23.03 -1.43 -7.37
C ASP A 34 24.05 -0.66 -8.24
N ALA A 35 23.61 0.46 -8.82
CA ALA A 35 24.46 1.39 -9.56
C ALA A 35 25.29 2.34 -8.66
N GLN A 36 25.29 2.12 -7.33
CA GLN A 36 25.95 2.95 -6.32
C GLN A 36 25.43 4.40 -6.24
N ASP A 37 24.22 4.67 -6.76
CA ASP A 37 23.51 5.95 -6.66
C ASP A 37 22.62 6.00 -5.41
N THR A 38 23.26 6.19 -4.24
CA THR A 38 22.58 6.33 -2.95
C THR A 38 21.57 7.51 -2.91
N PRO A 39 21.87 8.70 -3.46
CA PRO A 39 20.89 9.79 -3.55
C PRO A 39 19.65 9.39 -4.36
N GLY A 40 19.85 8.70 -5.47
CA GLY A 40 18.76 8.21 -6.31
C GLY A 40 17.92 7.12 -5.63
N TYR A 41 18.55 6.19 -4.91
CA TYR A 41 17.86 5.21 -4.07
C TYR A 41 16.99 5.90 -3.01
N THR A 42 17.56 6.87 -2.29
CA THR A 42 16.87 7.65 -1.25
C THR A 42 15.66 8.37 -1.81
N GLN A 43 15.80 9.02 -2.97
CA GLN A 43 14.69 9.68 -3.66
C GLN A 43 13.60 8.68 -4.07
N GLY A 44 13.97 7.50 -4.56
CA GLY A 44 13.03 6.45 -4.93
C GLY A 44 12.23 5.93 -3.73
N MET A 45 12.90 5.63 -2.61
CA MET A 45 12.23 5.21 -1.36
C MET A 45 11.31 6.29 -0.81
N ARG A 46 11.70 7.56 -0.94
CA ARG A 46 10.84 8.68 -0.58
C ARG A 46 9.57 8.71 -1.43
N ARG A 47 9.68 8.57 -2.76
CA ARG A 47 8.51 8.54 -3.67
C ARG A 47 7.58 7.36 -3.38
N LYS A 48 8.16 6.18 -3.08
CA LYS A 48 7.41 5.00 -2.62
C LYS A 48 6.59 5.34 -1.37
N ALA A 49 7.23 5.93 -0.37
CA ALA A 49 6.57 6.32 0.87
C ALA A 49 5.52 7.43 0.66
N GLU A 50 5.76 8.41 -0.21
CA GLU A 50 4.77 9.44 -0.57
C GLU A 50 3.52 8.82 -1.23
N SER A 51 3.70 7.85 -2.12
CA SER A 51 2.59 7.11 -2.74
C SER A 51 1.76 6.35 -1.70
N LEU A 52 2.41 5.67 -0.74
CA LEU A 52 1.72 4.96 0.35
C LEU A 52 1.06 5.93 1.34
N ALA A 53 1.68 7.07 1.61
CA ALA A 53 1.14 8.12 2.49
C ALA A 53 -0.16 8.74 1.95
N ALA A 54 -0.31 8.83 0.64
CA ALA A 54 -1.51 9.33 -0.02
C ALA A 54 -2.60 8.26 -0.23
N LEU A 55 -2.28 6.98 -0.03
CA LEU A 55 -3.16 5.83 -0.33
C LEU A 55 -4.58 5.98 0.22
N ALA A 56 -4.71 6.26 1.53
CA ALA A 56 -6.00 6.37 2.19
C ALA A 56 -6.82 7.58 1.70
N GLU A 57 -6.15 8.71 1.43
CA GLU A 57 -6.79 9.91 0.91
C GLU A 57 -7.34 9.69 -0.49
N ASP A 58 -6.49 9.13 -1.37
CA ASP A 58 -6.85 8.91 -2.78
C ASP A 58 -7.92 7.83 -2.96
N ALA A 59 -8.08 6.93 -1.98
CA ALA A 59 -9.11 5.90 -1.98
C ALA A 59 -10.50 6.41 -1.55
N LYS A 60 -10.61 7.60 -0.93
CA LYS A 60 -11.89 8.13 -0.42
C LYS A 60 -13.03 8.13 -1.44
N PRO A 61 -12.84 8.54 -2.72
CA PRO A 61 -13.92 8.53 -3.70
C PRO A 61 -14.45 7.11 -4.00
N LEU A 62 -13.56 6.11 -3.97
CA LEU A 62 -13.90 4.70 -4.20
C LEU A 62 -14.58 4.06 -2.98
N LEU A 63 -14.25 4.55 -1.78
CA LEU A 63 -14.86 4.13 -0.52
C LEU A 63 -16.25 4.73 -0.29
N ALA A 64 -16.50 5.95 -0.77
CA ALA A 64 -17.75 6.69 -0.56
C ALA A 64 -19.05 5.90 -0.80
N PRO A 65 -19.20 5.12 -1.90
CA PRO A 65 -20.42 4.37 -2.19
C PRO A 65 -20.59 3.07 -1.37
N LEU A 66 -19.60 2.65 -0.57
CA LEU A 66 -19.67 1.41 0.21
C LEU A 66 -20.51 1.57 1.49
N PRO A 67 -21.16 0.47 1.97
CA PRO A 67 -21.88 0.45 3.24
C PRO A 67 -21.03 0.89 4.43
N GLY A 68 -21.65 1.50 5.45
CA GLY A 68 -20.95 2.21 6.52
C GLY A 68 -19.87 1.41 7.25
N GLU A 69 -20.18 0.18 7.67
CA GLU A 69 -19.23 -0.69 8.40
C GLU A 69 -18.09 -1.16 7.49
N LEU A 70 -18.43 -1.71 6.31
CA LEU A 70 -17.44 -2.12 5.30
C LEU A 70 -16.50 -0.96 4.92
N ARG A 71 -17.08 0.21 4.63
CA ARG A 71 -16.35 1.43 4.30
C ARG A 71 -15.39 1.83 5.42
N PHE A 72 -15.84 1.76 6.67
CA PHE A 72 -15.02 2.10 7.83
C PHE A 72 -13.83 1.14 7.96
N ASN A 73 -14.07 -0.17 7.88
CA ASN A 73 -13.02 -1.18 8.02
C ASN A 73 -11.98 -1.07 6.90
N LEU A 74 -12.42 -0.87 5.66
CA LEU A 74 -11.52 -0.66 4.51
C LEU A 74 -10.71 0.64 4.67
N ALA A 75 -11.36 1.74 5.06
CA ALA A 75 -10.68 3.01 5.29
C ALA A 75 -9.63 2.88 6.40
N LEU A 76 -9.95 2.20 7.51
CA LEU A 76 -9.01 1.95 8.61
C LEU A 76 -7.81 1.11 8.16
N ALA A 77 -8.05 0.07 7.37
CA ALA A 77 -6.98 -0.76 6.81
C ALA A 77 -6.02 0.07 5.94
N LEU A 78 -6.53 0.92 5.05
CA LEU A 78 -5.71 1.79 4.20
C LEU A 78 -4.99 2.87 5.01
N GLU A 79 -5.65 3.43 6.03
CA GLU A 79 -5.08 4.45 6.91
C GLU A 79 -3.85 3.93 7.67
N ASN A 80 -3.83 2.65 8.06
CA ASN A 80 -2.66 2.06 8.71
C ASN A 80 -1.40 2.10 7.82
N PHE A 81 -1.54 1.81 6.51
CA PHE A 81 -0.43 1.93 5.56
C PHE A 81 -0.01 3.39 5.39
N SER A 82 -0.97 4.29 5.21
CA SER A 82 -0.70 5.73 5.05
C SER A 82 -0.09 6.37 6.29
N ALA A 83 -0.48 5.96 7.49
CA ALA A 83 0.09 6.45 8.75
C ALA A 83 1.54 5.98 8.95
N GLY A 84 1.84 4.72 8.64
CA GLY A 84 3.21 4.19 8.67
C GLY A 84 4.10 4.96 7.69
N ALA A 85 3.64 5.15 6.45
CA ALA A 85 4.35 5.88 5.42
C ALA A 85 4.61 7.36 5.79
N ARG A 86 3.60 8.06 6.31
CA ARG A 86 3.76 9.43 6.82
C ARG A 86 4.75 9.51 7.97
N THR A 87 4.78 8.50 8.85
CA THR A 87 5.75 8.44 9.94
C THR A 87 7.18 8.25 9.41
N ALA A 88 7.40 7.34 8.45
CA ALA A 88 8.71 7.17 7.81
C ALA A 88 9.20 8.45 7.12
N LEU A 89 8.29 9.16 6.41
CA LEU A 89 8.57 10.47 5.80
C LEU A 89 8.92 11.54 6.82
N ARG A 90 8.17 11.61 7.93
CA ARG A 90 8.43 12.56 9.02
C ARG A 90 9.79 12.32 9.69
N LEU A 91 10.18 11.05 9.86
CA LEU A 91 11.49 10.67 10.40
C LEU A 91 12.63 10.87 9.38
N ASN A 92 12.30 11.13 8.11
CA ASN A 92 13.24 11.20 6.99
C ASN A 92 14.21 10.02 6.94
N SER A 93 13.73 8.82 7.30
CA SER A 93 14.55 7.63 7.41
C SER A 93 14.30 6.68 6.25
N VAL A 94 15.31 6.54 5.39
CA VAL A 94 15.28 5.63 4.24
C VAL A 94 15.07 4.19 4.67
N PHE A 95 15.66 3.80 5.80
CA PHE A 95 15.46 2.47 6.39
C PHE A 95 13.98 2.20 6.70
N TYR A 96 13.29 3.15 7.35
CA TYR A 96 11.85 3.00 7.60
C TYR A 96 11.04 3.03 6.30
N MET A 97 11.42 3.84 5.31
CA MET A 97 10.74 3.90 4.02
C MET A 97 10.85 2.58 3.23
N SER A 98 12.00 1.91 3.26
CA SER A 98 12.17 0.60 2.61
C SER A 98 11.31 -0.48 3.25
N ALA A 99 11.11 -0.43 4.58
CA ALA A 99 10.39 -1.47 5.33
C ALA A 99 8.85 -1.34 5.32
N LEU A 100 8.26 -0.29 4.73
CA LEU A 100 6.82 0.04 4.89
C LEU A 100 5.80 -1.06 4.57
N LEU A 101 6.16 -2.02 3.72
CA LEU A 101 5.25 -3.09 3.29
C LEU A 101 5.62 -4.47 3.84
N TYR A 102 6.71 -4.56 4.59
CA TYR A 102 7.33 -5.83 4.94
C TYR A 102 7.40 -5.97 6.46
N PRO A 103 6.92 -7.08 7.04
CA PRO A 103 7.21 -7.40 8.43
C PRO A 103 8.71 -7.69 8.61
N ASP A 104 9.19 -7.63 9.85
CA ASP A 104 10.60 -7.81 10.18
C ASP A 104 11.16 -9.21 9.78
N ASP A 105 10.30 -10.21 9.64
CA ASP A 105 10.63 -11.59 9.26
C ASP A 105 10.37 -11.92 7.78
N HIS A 106 10.07 -10.91 6.96
CA HIS A 106 9.81 -11.07 5.54
C HIS A 106 10.96 -11.72 4.77
N LYS A 107 10.65 -12.71 3.93
CA LYS A 107 11.63 -13.36 3.06
C LYS A 107 11.36 -13.06 1.59
N PRO A 108 12.42 -13.05 0.74
CA PRO A 108 12.24 -12.94 -0.70
C PRO A 108 11.26 -14.00 -1.23
N GLY A 109 10.19 -13.56 -1.88
CA GLY A 109 9.11 -14.41 -2.40
C GLY A 109 7.86 -14.45 -1.54
N ASP A 110 7.90 -13.96 -0.30
CA ASP A 110 6.69 -13.76 0.49
C ASP A 110 5.86 -12.60 -0.09
N PRO A 111 4.53 -12.63 0.03
CA PRO A 111 3.70 -11.49 -0.32
C PRO A 111 3.92 -10.33 0.67
N ASP A 112 3.87 -9.10 0.17
CA ASP A 112 3.90 -7.93 1.02
C ASP A 112 2.55 -7.68 1.72
N ASN A 113 2.57 -6.86 2.77
CA ASN A 113 1.40 -6.59 3.60
C ASN A 113 0.23 -5.97 2.82
N LEU A 114 0.50 -5.16 1.78
CA LEU A 114 -0.55 -4.57 0.96
C LEU A 114 -1.17 -5.63 0.04
N THR A 115 -0.37 -6.50 -0.57
CA THR A 115 -0.87 -7.66 -1.32
C THR A 115 -1.76 -8.56 -0.46
N LEU A 116 -1.31 -8.88 0.76
CA LEU A 116 -2.09 -9.67 1.72
C LEU A 116 -3.42 -8.99 2.08
N CYS A 117 -3.40 -7.68 2.29
CA CYS A 117 -4.58 -6.90 2.60
C CYS A 117 -5.58 -6.90 1.44
N ILE A 118 -5.14 -6.64 0.21
CA ILE A 118 -5.97 -6.69 -0.99
C ILE A 118 -6.58 -8.09 -1.20
N GLY A 119 -5.78 -9.14 -1.01
CA GLY A 119 -6.25 -10.52 -1.07
C GLY A 119 -7.31 -10.84 -0.03
N ARG A 120 -7.18 -10.27 1.17
CA ARG A 120 -8.19 -10.37 2.23
C ARG A 120 -9.49 -9.65 1.85
N MET A 121 -9.40 -8.42 1.37
CA MET A 121 -10.56 -7.64 0.88
C MET A 121 -11.33 -8.42 -0.20
N ALA A 122 -10.63 -9.01 -1.16
CA ALA A 122 -11.24 -9.77 -2.25
C ALA A 122 -11.93 -11.08 -1.78
N ARG A 123 -11.37 -11.73 -0.74
CA ARG A 123 -11.88 -12.99 -0.19
C ARG A 123 -13.05 -12.78 0.77
N GLU A 124 -12.97 -11.76 1.62
CA GLU A 124 -13.97 -11.47 2.66
C GLU A 124 -15.13 -10.63 2.11
N GLY A 125 -14.88 -9.78 1.12
CA GLY A 125 -15.92 -9.02 0.45
C GLY A 125 -16.64 -8.08 1.40
N GLU A 126 -17.96 -8.21 1.50
CA GLU A 126 -18.80 -7.43 2.42
C GLU A 126 -18.53 -7.72 3.90
N ASP A 127 -17.94 -8.89 4.22
CA ASP A 127 -17.62 -9.31 5.58
C ASP A 127 -16.24 -8.82 6.05
N PHE A 128 -15.55 -7.97 5.28
CA PHE A 128 -14.20 -7.49 5.62
C PHE A 128 -14.18 -6.74 6.96
N ARG A 129 -13.28 -7.18 7.84
CA ARG A 129 -13.07 -6.62 9.19
C ARG A 129 -11.59 -6.33 9.46
#